data_AF-X0YDQ3-F1
#
_entry.id   AF-X0YDQ3-F1
#
_cell.length_a   1.000
_cell.length_b   1.000
_cell.length_c   1.000
_cell.angle_alpha   90.00
_cell.angle_beta   90.00
_cell.angle_gamma   90.00
#
_symmetry.space_group_name_H-M   'P 1'
#
loop_
_entity.id
_entity.type
_entity.pdbx_description
1 polymer ?
#
loop_
_entity_poly.entity_id
_entity_poly.type
_entity_poly.pdbx_seq_one_letter_code
_entity_poly.pdbx_strand_id
1 'polypeptide(L)'
;MAIQPTNNGLITENSQQYYQGTQDFRGAGTITVNQKFVTDFDSDLILGSSTSWNPNDPDYGLNNFKVYTSPSGLAGTWSQWVTEIVVTNGKTISLTASPSANAFIVVQLTTLSGGKYANTEAEKAYGQTVEDNYG
;
A
#
# COMPACT_ATOMS: atom_id res chain seq x y z
N MET A 1 24.92 12.56 -21.46
CA MET A 1 24.71 12.79 -20.02
C MET A 1 23.75 11.71 -19.56
N ALA A 2 24.25 10.67 -18.89
CA ALA A 2 23.39 9.65 -18.30
C ALA A 2 22.88 10.20 -16.97
N ILE A 3 21.55 10.30 -16.85
CA ILE A 3 20.89 10.60 -15.59
C ILE A 3 21.10 9.38 -14.68
N GLN A 4 21.82 9.59 -13.58
CA GLN A 4 22.01 8.59 -12.53
C GLN A 4 20.66 8.35 -11.86
N PRO A 5 20.17 7.09 -11.74
CA PRO A 5 18.99 6.82 -10.96
C PRO A 5 19.24 7.27 -9.51
N THR A 6 18.22 7.86 -8.88
CA THR A 6 18.28 8.49 -7.55
C THR A 6 18.50 7.53 -6.39
N ASN A 7 18.72 6.24 -6.67
CA ASN A 7 19.07 5.25 -5.66
C ASN A 7 20.61 5.15 -5.57
N ASN A 8 21.18 5.65 -4.47
CA ASN A 8 22.61 5.57 -4.16
C ASN A 8 23.13 4.14 -3.86
N GLY A 9 22.44 3.08 -4.31
CA GLY A 9 22.82 1.69 -4.07
C GLY A 9 22.75 1.27 -2.60
N LEU A 10 22.09 2.07 -1.76
CA LEU A 10 21.77 1.76 -0.38
C LEU A 10 20.36 1.21 -0.37
N ILE A 11 20.24 -0.12 -0.41
CA ILE A 11 18.95 -0.79 -0.20
C ILE A 11 18.58 -0.57 1.28
N THR A 12 17.78 0.46 1.56
CA THR A 12 17.23 0.73 2.89
C THR A 12 16.01 -0.13 3.20
N GLU A 13 15.37 -0.67 2.16
CA GLU A 13 14.22 -1.57 2.24
C GLU A 13 14.64 -3.01 2.59
N ASN A 14 13.79 -3.74 3.31
CA ASN A 14 13.95 -5.19 3.43
C ASN A 14 13.66 -5.87 2.08
N SER A 15 14.19 -7.09 1.86
CA SER A 15 14.03 -7.79 0.57
C SER A 15 12.56 -8.03 0.18
N GLN A 16 11.63 -8.12 1.15
CA GLN A 16 10.21 -8.28 0.84
C GLN A 16 9.61 -6.99 0.26
N GLN A 17 9.98 -5.83 0.79
CA GLN A 17 9.56 -4.52 0.31
C GLN A 17 10.11 -4.24 -1.09
N TYR A 18 11.39 -4.52 -1.30
CA TYR A 18 12.02 -4.32 -2.60
C TYR A 18 11.39 -5.18 -3.70
N TYR A 19 11.21 -6.49 -3.46
CA TYR A 19 10.73 -7.41 -4.51
C TYR A 19 9.21 -7.53 -4.64
N GLN A 20 8.47 -7.23 -3.57
CA GLN A 20 7.02 -7.46 -3.54
C GLN A 20 6.24 -6.16 -3.35
N GLY A 21 6.91 -5.07 -3.00
CA GLY A 21 6.27 -3.78 -2.73
C GLY A 21 5.36 -3.81 -1.51
N THR A 22 5.58 -4.70 -0.55
CA THR A 22 4.63 -4.93 0.54
C THR A 22 5.25 -4.63 1.90
N GLN A 23 4.46 -4.01 2.77
CA GLN A 23 4.77 -3.86 4.18
C GLN A 23 3.56 -4.22 5.04
N ASP A 24 3.79 -5.12 5.99
CA ASP A 24 2.78 -5.63 6.90
C ASP A 24 2.73 -4.80 8.21
N PHE A 25 1.51 -4.58 8.71
CA PHE A 25 1.23 -3.90 9.98
C PHE A 25 0.18 -4.67 10.78
N ARG A 26 0.09 -4.33 12.08
CA ARG A 26 -0.98 -4.78 12.96
C ARG A 26 -1.77 -3.60 13.48
N GLY A 27 -3.09 -3.69 13.35
CA GLY A 27 -4.01 -2.73 13.94
C GLY A 27 -4.00 -2.81 15.46
N ALA A 28 -4.44 -1.74 16.11
CA ALA A 28 -4.54 -1.66 17.56
C ALA A 28 -5.34 -2.84 18.14
N GLY A 29 -4.98 -3.26 19.36
CA GLY A 29 -5.66 -4.36 20.06
C GLY A 29 -7.12 -4.06 20.43
N THR A 30 -7.55 -2.82 20.27
CA THR A 30 -8.92 -2.33 20.48
C THR A 30 -9.41 -1.60 19.22
N ILE A 31 -10.74 -1.48 19.08
CA ILE A 31 -11.36 -0.74 17.98
C ILE A 31 -11.00 0.75 18.10
N THR A 32 -10.06 1.18 17.27
CA THR A 32 -9.54 2.55 17.24
C THR A 32 -9.62 3.10 15.82
N VAL A 33 -10.05 4.35 15.67
CA VAL A 33 -10.12 5.11 14.40
C VAL A 33 -8.84 5.94 14.19
N ASN A 34 -8.62 6.46 12.99
CA ASN A 34 -7.47 7.31 12.66
C ASN A 34 -6.09 6.68 12.99
N GLN A 35 -5.98 5.37 12.78
CA GLN A 35 -4.72 4.65 13.01
C GLN A 35 -3.72 5.02 11.92
N LYS A 36 -2.47 5.28 12.33
CA LYS A 36 -1.39 5.71 11.43
C LYS A 36 -0.38 4.59 11.26
N PHE A 37 0.03 4.36 10.02
CA PHE A 37 1.03 3.36 9.66
C PHE A 37 2.08 4.03 8.79
N VAL A 38 3.33 4.00 9.26
CA VAL A 38 4.46 4.63 8.57
C VAL A 38 5.14 3.56 7.73
N THR A 39 5.25 3.81 6.43
CA THR A 39 6.01 2.98 5.52
C THR A 39 7.42 3.49 5.32
N ASP A 40 8.34 2.59 5.06
CA ASP A 40 9.76 2.82 4.79
C ASP A 40 10.13 2.48 3.34
N PHE A 41 9.14 2.41 2.44
CA PHE A 41 9.40 2.27 1.02
C PHE A 41 10.31 3.39 0.51
N ASP A 42 11.19 3.09 -0.43
CA ASP A 42 12.04 4.09 -1.09
C ASP A 42 11.16 5.04 -1.93
N SER A 43 10.13 4.50 -2.59
CA SER A 43 9.10 5.25 -3.31
C SER A 43 8.06 5.88 -2.38
N ASP A 44 7.60 7.10 -2.70
CA ASP A 44 6.50 7.75 -2.00
C ASP A 44 5.16 7.11 -2.36
N LEU A 45 4.24 7.06 -1.40
CA LEU A 45 2.85 6.69 -1.57
C LEU A 45 2.06 7.84 -2.19
N ILE A 46 1.34 7.57 -3.27
CA ILE A 46 0.59 8.54 -4.06
C ILE A 46 -0.85 8.05 -4.19
N LEU A 47 -1.79 8.94 -3.82
CA LEU A 47 -3.18 8.86 -4.22
C LEU A 47 -3.40 9.78 -5.43
N GLY A 48 -4.16 9.33 -6.44
CA GLY A 48 -4.47 10.13 -7.62
C GLY A 48 -5.20 11.44 -7.29
N SER A 49 -6.10 11.38 -6.31
CA SER A 49 -6.87 12.49 -5.75
C SER A 49 -7.11 12.28 -4.25
N SER A 50 -7.69 13.27 -3.56
CA SER A 50 -8.07 13.13 -2.14
C SER A 50 -9.16 12.07 -1.89
N THR A 51 -9.88 11.65 -2.93
CA THR A 51 -10.95 10.65 -2.87
C THR A 51 -10.60 9.33 -3.55
N SER A 52 -9.40 9.20 -4.13
CA SER A 52 -8.90 7.98 -4.76
C SER A 52 -8.64 6.82 -3.79
N TRP A 53 -9.12 6.85 -2.56
CA TRP A 53 -9.32 5.63 -1.77
C TRP A 53 -10.57 4.85 -2.21
N ASN A 54 -11.51 5.52 -2.89
CA ASN A 54 -12.72 4.94 -3.46
C ASN A 54 -12.45 4.42 -4.88
N PRO A 55 -12.69 3.13 -5.20
CA PRO A 55 -12.50 2.57 -6.53
C PRO A 55 -13.34 3.22 -7.65
N ASN A 56 -14.39 3.97 -7.30
CA ASN A 56 -15.23 4.68 -8.27
C ASN A 56 -14.70 6.09 -8.60
N ASP A 57 -13.64 6.54 -7.94
CA ASP A 57 -13.00 7.81 -8.23
C ASP A 57 -12.32 7.77 -9.61
N PRO A 58 -12.50 8.77 -10.49
CA PRO A 58 -11.90 8.77 -11.83
C PRO A 58 -10.37 8.67 -11.82
N ASP A 59 -9.73 9.19 -10.77
CA ASP A 59 -8.27 9.22 -10.61
C ASP A 59 -7.76 8.01 -9.81
N TYR A 60 -8.63 7.05 -9.44
CA TYR A 60 -8.25 5.85 -8.68
C TYR A 60 -7.12 5.05 -9.34
N GLY A 61 -7.11 5.01 -10.68
CA GLY A 61 -6.06 4.35 -11.46
C GLY A 61 -4.67 5.01 -11.39
N LEU A 62 -4.59 6.25 -10.88
CA LEU A 62 -3.32 6.97 -10.69
C LEU A 62 -2.68 6.69 -9.31
N ASN A 63 -3.35 5.92 -8.46
CA ASN A 63 -2.74 5.45 -7.22
C ASN A 63 -1.57 4.54 -7.51
N ASN A 64 -0.51 4.66 -6.72
CA ASN A 64 0.67 3.79 -6.86
C ASN A 64 0.73 2.69 -5.78
N PHE A 65 -0.30 2.59 -4.93
CA PHE A 65 -0.45 1.57 -3.90
C PHE A 65 -1.92 1.22 -3.66
N LYS A 66 -2.15 0.09 -2.98
CA LYS A 66 -3.42 -0.29 -2.37
C LYS A 66 -3.19 -0.76 -0.93
N VAL A 67 -4.25 -0.68 -0.11
CA VAL A 67 -4.24 -1.19 1.26
C VAL A 67 -5.21 -2.35 1.36
N TYR A 68 -4.79 -3.40 2.05
CA TYR A 68 -5.63 -4.57 2.35
C TYR A 68 -5.68 -4.81 3.85
N THR A 69 -6.81 -5.30 4.32
CA THR A 69 -6.99 -5.72 5.71
C THR A 69 -7.48 -7.16 5.78
N SER A 70 -7.07 -7.89 6.81
CA SER A 70 -7.55 -9.24 7.09
C SER A 70 -7.72 -9.46 8.60
N PRO A 71 -8.76 -10.18 9.05
CA PRO A 71 -8.87 -10.62 10.43
C PRO A 71 -7.84 -11.68 10.85
N SER A 72 -7.34 -12.49 9.92
CA SER A 72 -6.50 -13.68 10.23
C SER A 72 -5.12 -13.69 9.56
N GLY A 73 -4.89 -12.83 8.57
CA GLY A 73 -3.68 -12.80 7.76
C GLY A 73 -3.54 -13.96 6.78
N LEU A 74 -4.54 -14.85 6.68
CA LEU A 74 -4.49 -16.03 5.81
C LEU A 74 -4.90 -15.71 4.37
N ALA A 75 -4.41 -16.48 3.41
CA ALA A 75 -4.84 -16.37 2.01
C ALA A 75 -6.36 -16.49 1.88
N GLY A 76 -6.97 -15.68 1.01
CA GLY A 76 -8.42 -15.64 0.80
C GLY A 76 -9.23 -14.87 1.86
N THR A 77 -8.58 -14.32 2.90
CA THR A 77 -9.26 -13.56 3.96
C THR A 77 -9.02 -12.05 3.90
N TRP A 78 -8.27 -11.62 2.89
CA TRP A 78 -7.92 -10.23 2.70
C TRP A 78 -9.07 -9.49 2.01
N SER A 79 -9.19 -8.19 2.27
CA SER A 79 -10.15 -7.34 1.59
C SER A 79 -9.53 -5.99 1.36
N GLN A 80 -9.79 -5.40 0.20
CA GLN A 80 -9.27 -4.08 -0.12
C GLN A 80 -9.91 -3.05 0.83
N TRP A 81 -9.07 -2.17 1.38
CA TRP A 81 -9.54 -1.01 2.12
C TRP A 81 -10.08 0.04 1.12
N VAL A 82 -11.38 0.27 1.19
CA VAL A 82 -12.11 1.24 0.34
C VAL A 82 -12.78 2.33 1.16
N THR A 83 -12.32 2.52 2.39
CA THR A 83 -12.66 3.66 3.24
C THR A 83 -11.54 4.69 3.17
N GLU A 84 -11.80 5.90 3.65
CA GLU A 84 -10.86 7.01 3.51
C GLU A 84 -9.46 6.70 4.06
N ILE A 85 -8.47 7.00 3.22
CA ILE A 85 -7.04 6.92 3.50
C ILE A 85 -6.48 8.32 3.31
N VAL A 86 -5.77 8.81 4.33
CA VAL A 86 -4.99 10.05 4.22
C VAL A 86 -3.52 9.69 4.13
N VAL A 87 -2.85 10.13 3.07
CA VAL A 87 -1.40 10.03 2.94
C VAL A 87 -0.75 11.33 3.43
N THR A 88 0.23 11.21 4.31
CA THR A 88 1.01 12.34 4.84
C THR A 88 2.49 12.12 4.57
N ASN A 89 3.15 13.15 4.07
CA ASN A 89 4.60 13.17 3.75
C ASN A 89 5.03 12.03 2.80
N GLY A 90 4.13 11.50 1.98
CA GLY A 90 4.40 10.40 1.06
C GLY A 90 4.71 9.06 1.73
N LYS A 91 4.73 8.95 3.07
CA LYS A 91 5.18 7.74 3.77
C LYS A 91 4.21 7.25 4.84
N THR A 92 3.31 8.09 5.34
CA THR A 92 2.37 7.68 6.40
C THR A 92 0.97 7.58 5.84
N ILE A 93 0.34 6.42 5.95
CA ILE A 93 -1.10 6.27 5.74
C ILE A 93 -1.84 6.44 7.07
N SER A 94 -2.98 7.11 7.04
CA SER A 94 -3.94 7.13 8.14
C SER A 94 -5.26 6.52 7.65
N LEU A 95 -5.71 5.46 8.31
CA LEU A 95 -7.03 4.87 8.06
C LEU A 95 -8.05 5.58 8.96
N THR A 96 -8.95 6.36 8.38
CA THR A 96 -9.87 7.20 9.17
C THR A 96 -10.95 6.37 9.87
N ALA A 97 -11.37 5.26 9.26
CA ALA A 97 -12.17 4.21 9.90
C ALA A 97 -11.29 3.18 10.64
N SER A 98 -11.90 2.42 11.55
CA SER A 98 -11.19 1.38 12.30
C SER A 98 -10.99 0.11 11.46
N PRO A 99 -9.77 -0.44 11.32
CA PRO A 99 -9.53 -1.71 10.63
C PRO A 99 -10.00 -2.96 11.39
N SER A 100 -10.72 -2.81 12.50
CA SER A 100 -11.00 -3.84 13.52
C SER A 100 -9.81 -4.12 14.45
N ALA A 101 -10.12 -4.70 15.61
CA ALA A 101 -9.13 -4.98 16.65
C ALA A 101 -8.17 -6.08 16.18
N ASN A 102 -6.87 -5.85 16.36
CA ASN A 102 -5.79 -6.76 15.96
C ASN A 102 -5.77 -7.15 14.47
N ALA A 103 -6.45 -6.40 13.60
CA ALA A 103 -6.45 -6.71 12.17
C ALA A 103 -5.03 -6.72 11.60
N PHE A 104 -4.81 -7.56 10.60
CA PHE A 104 -3.65 -7.52 9.74
C PHE A 104 -3.89 -6.46 8.68
N ILE A 105 -2.92 -5.60 8.46
CA ILE A 105 -2.98 -4.55 7.43
C ILE A 105 -1.75 -4.70 6.56
N VAL A 106 -1.93 -4.54 5.25
CA VAL A 106 -0.85 -4.52 4.28
C VAL A 106 -0.97 -3.28 3.43
N VAL A 107 0.14 -2.57 3.28
CA VAL A 107 0.32 -1.59 2.21
C VAL A 107 1.07 -2.29 1.09
N GLN A 108 0.50 -2.31 -0.11
CA GLN A 108 1.09 -2.94 -1.28
C GLN A 108 1.22 -1.91 -2.41
N LEU A 109 2.44 -1.59 -2.82
CA LEU A 109 2.75 -0.86 -4.03
C LEU A 109 2.24 -1.60 -5.27
N THR A 110 1.93 -0.86 -6.33
CA THR A 110 1.46 -1.49 -7.56
C THR A 110 2.57 -2.27 -8.26
N THR A 111 2.20 -3.41 -8.86
CA THR A 111 3.12 -4.30 -9.60
C THR A 111 2.49 -4.81 -10.88
N LEU A 112 3.30 -5.27 -11.84
CA LEU A 112 2.81 -5.77 -13.12
C LEU A 112 1.92 -7.02 -12.97
N SER A 113 2.10 -7.76 -11.88
CA SER A 113 1.32 -8.97 -11.56
C SER A 113 0.08 -8.71 -10.69
N GLY A 114 -0.09 -7.48 -10.20
CA GLY A 114 -1.20 -7.11 -9.33
C GLY A 114 -1.02 -7.47 -7.85
N GLY A 115 0.15 -8.00 -7.48
CA GLY A 115 0.52 -8.40 -6.12
C GLY A 115 -0.29 -9.57 -5.53
N LYS A 116 -0.31 -9.70 -4.20
CA LYS A 116 -0.66 -10.96 -3.50
C LYS A 116 -1.94 -10.95 -2.65
N TYR A 117 -2.45 -9.77 -2.29
CA TYR A 117 -3.45 -9.66 -1.20
C TYR A 117 -4.89 -9.39 -1.67
N ALA A 118 -5.14 -9.25 -2.96
CA ALA A 118 -6.50 -9.19 -3.49
C ALA A 118 -7.10 -10.59 -3.67
N ASN A 119 -8.42 -10.72 -3.48
CA ASN A 119 -9.14 -11.98 -3.75
C ASN A 119 -9.65 -12.06 -5.18
N THR A 120 -9.91 -10.91 -5.82
CA THR A 120 -10.38 -10.82 -7.21
C THR A 120 -9.37 -10.09 -8.09
N GLU A 121 -9.36 -10.38 -9.39
CA GLU A 121 -8.48 -9.69 -10.33
C GLU A 121 -8.69 -8.18 -10.35
N ALA A 122 -9.93 -7.69 -10.18
CA ALA A 122 -10.23 -6.26 -10.18
C ALA A 122 -9.65 -5.52 -8.95
N GLU A 123 -9.51 -6.22 -7.83
CA GLU A 123 -8.99 -5.65 -6.58
C GLU A 123 -7.46 -5.62 -6.55
N LYS A 124 -6.78 -6.36 -7.42
CA LYS A 124 -5.32 -6.42 -7.48
C LYS A 124 -4.68 -5.03 -7.69
N ALA A 125 -3.46 -4.85 -7.18
CA ALA A 125 -2.70 -3.61 -7.30
C ALA A 125 -1.87 -3.62 -8.60
N TYR A 126 -2.53 -3.54 -9.75
CA TYR A 126 -1.84 -3.45 -11.03
C TYR A 126 -1.18 -2.08 -11.22
N GLY A 127 0.03 -2.09 -11.79
CA GLY A 127 0.83 -0.91 -12.09
C GLY A 127 2.30 -1.31 -12.23
N GLN A 128 3.22 -0.41 -11.94
CA GLN A 128 4.67 -0.66 -12.15
C GLN A 128 5.57 -0.06 -11.06
N THR A 129 4.99 0.40 -9.94
CA THR A 129 5.74 1.13 -8.91
C THR A 129 6.88 0.31 -8.31
N VAL A 130 6.66 -1.00 -8.12
CA VAL A 130 7.72 -1.89 -7.65
C VAL A 130 8.82 -2.04 -8.70
N GLU A 131 8.45 -2.18 -9.96
CA GLU A 131 9.39 -2.34 -11.06
C GLU A 131 10.25 -1.09 -11.28
N ASP A 132 9.68 0.10 -11.05
CA ASP A 132 10.39 1.38 -11.11
C ASP A 132 11.46 1.52 -9.99
N ASN A 133 11.36 0.75 -8.90
CA ASN A 133 12.38 0.73 -7.84
C ASN A 133 13.64 -0.07 -8.23
N TYR A 134 13.58 -0.89 -9.28
CA TYR A 134 14.66 -1.85 -9.59
C TYR A 134 15.91 -1.25 -10.23
N GLY A 135 15.87 0.01 -10.70
CA GLY A 135 17.05 0.72 -11.22
C GLY A 135 17.67 0.08 -12.45
#